data_AF-A0A529R0L7-F1
#
_entry.id   AF-A0A529R0L7-F1
#
_cell.length_a   1.000
_cell.length_b   1.000
_cell.length_c   1.000
_cell.angle_alpha   90.00
_cell.angle_beta   90.00
_cell.angle_gamma   90.00
#
_symmetry.space_group_name_H-M   'P 1'
#
loop_
_entity.id
_entity.type
_entity.pdbx_description
1 polymer ?
#
loop_
_entity_poly.entity_id
_entity_poly.type
_entity_poly.pdbx_seq_one_letter_code
_entity_poly.pdbx_strand_id
1 'polypeptide(L)'
;PHTIDAVLMYAQRGHGKRSSFYSDYTFGVWSGPEGSEELVPVGKAYFGFTDEELREIDKYVRDNTIERFGPVRSVRADRRNGLVLEVAFEGLNRSTRHKSGVAMRFPRISRLRWDKPAAEADRIETLQALLDG
;
A
#
# COMPACT_ATOMS: atom_id res chain seq x y z
N PRO A 1 -6.69 17.01 3.44
CA PRO A 1 -5.91 15.76 3.28
C PRO A 1 -6.46 15.04 2.06
N HIS A 2 -5.59 14.55 1.19
CA HIS A 2 -5.99 13.74 0.03
C HIS A 2 -6.04 12.27 0.44
N THR A 3 -6.81 11.47 -0.30
CA THR A 3 -6.89 10.02 -0.12
C THR A 3 -6.72 9.33 -1.47
N ILE A 4 -6.10 8.15 -1.45
CA ILE A 4 -6.15 7.19 -2.56
C ILE A 4 -6.45 5.79 -2.06
N ASP A 5 -6.91 4.93 -2.94
CA ASP A 5 -7.00 3.49 -2.73
C ASP A 5 -5.78 2.80 -3.37
N ALA A 6 -4.91 2.20 -2.56
CA ALA A 6 -3.68 1.55 -2.99
C ALA A 6 -3.65 0.06 -2.61
N VAL A 7 -2.97 -0.78 -3.38
CA VAL A 7 -2.84 -2.21 -3.09
C VAL A 7 -1.65 -2.46 -2.16
N LEU A 8 -1.84 -3.25 -1.12
CA LEU A 8 -0.77 -3.75 -0.26
C LEU A 8 0.20 -4.65 -1.05
N MET A 9 1.48 -4.28 -1.09
CA MET A 9 2.52 -5.03 -1.80
C MET A 9 3.49 -5.74 -0.85
N TYR A 10 3.92 -5.04 0.20
CA TYR A 10 4.88 -5.58 1.16
C TYR A 10 4.49 -5.24 2.59
N ALA A 11 4.84 -6.14 3.50
CA ALA A 11 4.62 -5.95 4.92
C ALA A 11 5.89 -6.30 5.69
N GLN A 12 6.32 -5.40 6.58
CA GLN A 12 7.48 -5.60 7.44
C GLN A 12 7.04 -5.71 8.90
N ARG A 13 7.67 -6.66 9.61
CA ARG A 13 7.46 -6.81 11.06
C ARG A 13 7.89 -5.56 11.80
N GLY A 14 7.10 -5.18 12.81
CA GLY A 14 7.45 -4.10 13.72
C GLY A 14 8.68 -4.42 14.57
N HIS A 15 9.13 -3.41 15.31
CA HIS A 15 10.20 -3.55 16.31
C HIS A 15 9.62 -3.40 17.72
N GLY A 16 10.34 -3.91 18.73
CA GLY A 16 9.94 -3.77 20.13
C GLY A 16 8.62 -4.50 20.47
N LYS A 17 7.70 -3.82 21.17
CA LYS A 17 6.44 -4.39 21.69
C LYS A 17 5.50 -4.91 20.59
N ARG A 18 5.66 -4.47 19.33
CA ARG A 18 4.88 -4.94 18.16
C ARG A 18 5.65 -5.91 17.26
N SER A 19 6.74 -6.49 17.74
CA SER A 19 7.60 -7.41 16.95
C SER A 19 6.90 -8.68 16.45
N SER A 20 5.79 -9.08 17.09
CA SER A 20 4.96 -10.21 16.66
C SER A 20 4.08 -9.91 15.45
N PHE A 21 3.82 -8.63 15.15
CA PHE A 21 2.92 -8.17 14.10
C PHE A 21 3.67 -7.51 12.94
N TYR A 22 3.10 -7.59 11.75
CA TYR A 22 3.42 -6.63 10.69
C TYR A 22 2.87 -5.26 11.10
N SER A 23 3.65 -4.21 10.83
CA SER A 23 3.22 -2.85 11.22
C SER A 23 3.59 -1.78 10.21
N ASP A 24 4.45 -2.10 9.24
CA ASP A 24 4.95 -1.14 8.27
C ASP A 24 4.72 -1.69 6.87
N TYR A 25 3.85 -1.04 6.11
CA TYR A 25 3.24 -1.57 4.90
C TYR A 25 3.60 -0.70 3.70
N THR A 26 4.18 -1.32 2.68
CA THR A 26 4.41 -0.69 1.39
C THR A 26 3.24 -0.97 0.48
N PHE A 27 2.73 0.08 -0.16
CA PHE A 27 1.58 0.00 -1.05
C PHE A 27 1.85 0.68 -2.38
N GLY A 28 1.14 0.22 -3.41
CA GLY A 28 1.28 0.67 -4.78
C GLY A 28 -0.05 0.94 -5.46
N VAL A 29 0.03 1.68 -6.56
CA VAL A 29 -1.08 1.95 -7.47
C VAL A 29 -0.78 1.32 -8.81
N TRP A 30 -1.81 1.11 -9.63
CA TRP A 30 -1.63 0.56 -10.97
C TRP A 30 -0.94 1.57 -11.91
N SER A 31 -0.10 1.07 -12.81
CA SER A 31 0.62 1.86 -13.81
C SER A 31 0.79 1.05 -15.08
N GLY A 32 0.96 1.71 -16.22
CA GLY A 32 1.13 1.08 -17.52
C GLY A 32 -0.20 0.83 -18.26
N PRO A 33 -0.15 0.35 -19.51
CA PRO A 33 -1.34 0.20 -20.34
C PRO A 33 -2.29 -0.87 -19.83
N GLU A 34 -3.58 -0.72 -20.14
CA GLU A 34 -4.61 -1.68 -19.77
C GLU A 34 -4.31 -3.08 -20.28
N GLY A 35 -4.40 -4.08 -19.41
CA GLY A 35 -4.08 -5.47 -19.70
C GLY A 35 -2.60 -5.84 -19.52
N SER A 36 -1.73 -4.85 -19.28
CA SER A 36 -0.31 -5.06 -18.94
C SER A 36 0.13 -4.16 -17.78
N GLU A 37 -0.79 -3.83 -16.88
CA GLU A 37 -0.48 -2.98 -15.74
C GLU A 37 0.44 -3.68 -14.74
N GLU A 38 1.29 -2.88 -14.11
CA GLU A 38 2.06 -3.27 -12.94
C GLU A 38 1.73 -2.37 -11.75
N LEU A 39 1.89 -2.91 -10.54
CA LEU A 39 1.85 -2.09 -9.34
C LEU A 39 3.19 -1.37 -9.16
N VAL A 40 3.14 -0.05 -9.01
CA VAL A 40 4.31 0.77 -8.67
C VAL A 40 4.18 1.27 -7.23
N PRO A 41 5.21 1.10 -6.37
CA PRO A 41 5.18 1.59 -5.01
C PRO A 41 5.08 3.13 -4.97
N VAL A 42 4.18 3.65 -4.15
CA VAL A 42 3.95 5.10 -3.99
C VAL A 42 4.12 5.60 -2.56
N GLY A 43 4.15 4.68 -1.60
CA GLY A 43 4.35 5.03 -0.21
C GLY A 43 4.55 3.82 0.68
N LYS A 44 4.89 4.14 1.92
CA LYS A 44 4.97 3.20 3.02
C LYS A 44 4.39 3.89 4.25
N ALA A 45 3.55 3.18 4.99
CA ALA A 45 2.94 3.74 6.19
C ALA A 45 2.65 2.66 7.23
N TYR A 46 2.55 3.12 8.48
CA TYR A 46 2.07 2.32 9.59
C TYR A 46 0.54 2.37 9.65
N PHE A 47 -0.04 1.33 10.24
CA PHE A 47 -1.47 1.26 10.51
C PHE A 47 -1.80 1.84 11.90
N GLY A 48 -2.78 2.75 11.95
CA GLY A 48 -3.08 3.57 13.13
C GLY A 48 -4.34 3.18 13.91
N PHE A 49 -5.06 2.12 13.53
CA PHE A 49 -6.35 1.79 14.14
C PHE A 49 -6.30 0.50 14.98
N THR A 50 -7.47 -0.05 15.26
CA THR A 50 -7.76 -0.95 16.39
C THR A 50 -6.91 -2.22 16.40
N ASP A 51 -6.81 -2.85 17.57
CA ASP A 51 -6.16 -4.16 17.71
C ASP A 51 -6.85 -5.25 16.87
N GLU A 52 -8.14 -5.10 16.57
CA GLU A 52 -8.91 -6.01 15.73
C GLU A 52 -8.43 -5.95 14.28
N GLU A 53 -8.42 -4.77 13.67
CA GLU A 53 -7.94 -4.56 12.31
C GLU A 53 -6.47 -4.98 12.15
N LEU A 54 -5.65 -4.77 13.19
CA LEU A 54 -4.26 -5.24 13.21
C LEU A 54 -4.17 -6.76 13.08
N ARG A 55 -5.06 -7.51 13.75
CA ARG A 55 -5.10 -8.98 13.64
C ARG A 55 -5.57 -9.41 12.25
N GLU A 56 -6.56 -8.73 11.68
CA GLU A 56 -7.07 -9.05 10.35
C GLU A 56 -6.00 -8.89 9.27
N ILE A 57 -5.31 -7.73 9.23
CA ILE A 57 -4.25 -7.50 8.24
C ILE A 57 -3.04 -8.41 8.49
N ASP A 58 -2.69 -8.70 9.74
CA ASP A 58 -1.60 -9.64 10.06
C ASP A 58 -1.91 -11.05 9.54
N LYS A 59 -3.15 -11.52 9.72
CA LYS A 59 -3.63 -12.79 9.15
C LYS A 59 -3.58 -12.74 7.62
N TYR A 60 -4.10 -11.68 7.00
CA TYR A 60 -4.08 -11.53 5.55
C TYR A 60 -2.66 -11.61 4.99
N VAL A 61 -1.70 -10.89 5.59
CA VAL A 61 -0.29 -10.91 5.16
C VAL A 61 0.30 -12.31 5.25
N ARG A 62 0.02 -13.05 6.34
CA ARG A 62 0.51 -14.44 6.49
C ARG A 62 -0.05 -15.37 5.43
N ASP A 63 -1.36 -15.29 5.20
CA ASP A 63 -2.07 -16.16 4.26
C ASP A 63 -1.74 -15.85 2.79
N ASN A 64 -1.30 -14.62 2.49
CA ASN A 64 -1.01 -14.15 1.14
C ASN A 64 0.48 -13.87 0.88
N THR A 65 1.39 -14.31 1.76
CA THR A 65 2.83 -14.15 1.53
C THR A 65 3.27 -14.99 0.32
N ILE A 66 3.93 -14.37 -0.65
CA ILE A 66 4.58 -15.06 -1.78
C ILE A 66 6.06 -15.28 -1.50
N GLU A 67 6.76 -14.24 -1.04
CA GLU A 67 8.21 -14.28 -0.81
C GLU A 67 8.60 -13.70 0.55
N ARG A 68 9.79 -14.10 1.03
CA ARG A 68 10.30 -13.69 2.35
C ARG A 68 11.71 -13.11 2.21
N PHE A 69 11.88 -11.88 2.71
CA PHE A 69 13.15 -11.16 2.70
C PHE A 69 13.46 -10.68 4.12
N GLY A 70 14.07 -11.55 4.93
CA GLY A 70 14.28 -11.26 6.36
C GLY A 70 12.96 -10.94 7.09
N PRO A 71 12.79 -9.73 7.65
CA PRO A 71 11.55 -9.31 8.32
C PRO A 71 10.43 -8.89 7.36
N VAL A 72 10.72 -8.77 6.06
CA VAL A 72 9.79 -8.31 5.02
C VAL A 72 9.11 -9.50 4.35
N ARG A 73 7.83 -9.34 4.01
CA ARG A 73 7.04 -10.25 3.19
C ARG A 73 6.60 -9.54 1.93
N SER A 74 6.77 -10.19 0.79
CA SER A 74 6.02 -9.87 -0.42
C SER A 74 4.64 -10.50 -0.31
N VAL A 75 3.59 -9.72 -0.57
CA VAL A 75 2.20 -10.13 -0.45
C VAL A 75 1.60 -10.21 -1.83
N ARG A 76 0.76 -11.23 -2.07
CA ARG A 76 0.04 -11.39 -3.33
C ARG A 76 -0.78 -10.14 -3.65
N ALA A 77 -0.42 -9.54 -4.78
CA ALA A 77 -0.95 -8.27 -5.27
C ALA A 77 -1.00 -8.31 -6.81
N ASP A 78 -2.11 -8.80 -7.34
CA ASP A 78 -2.45 -8.86 -8.75
C ASP A 78 -3.88 -8.32 -8.95
N ARG A 79 -4.35 -8.20 -10.19
CA ARG A 79 -5.69 -7.65 -10.52
C ARG A 79 -6.83 -8.41 -9.84
N ARG A 80 -6.67 -9.72 -9.62
CA ARG A 80 -7.70 -10.61 -9.04
C ARG A 80 -7.54 -10.77 -7.54
N ASN A 81 -6.32 -10.64 -7.02
CA ASN A 81 -5.98 -10.89 -5.62
C ASN A 81 -5.15 -9.74 -5.06
N GLY A 82 -5.65 -9.07 -4.04
CA GLY A 82 -4.90 -8.03 -3.33
C GLY A 82 -5.77 -7.37 -2.28
N LEU A 83 -5.13 -6.83 -1.24
CA LEU A 83 -5.81 -6.04 -0.23
C LEU A 83 -5.67 -4.57 -0.59
N VAL A 84 -6.79 -3.88 -0.77
CA VAL A 84 -6.82 -2.44 -0.98
C VAL A 84 -6.80 -1.73 0.37
N LEU A 85 -5.99 -0.69 0.45
CA LEU A 85 -5.82 0.20 1.58
C LEU A 85 -6.26 1.59 1.15
N GLU A 86 -7.16 2.20 1.91
CA GLU A 86 -7.37 3.64 1.79
C GLU A 86 -6.20 4.32 2.51
N VAL A 87 -5.50 5.20 1.80
CA VAL A 87 -4.31 5.91 2.30
C VAL A 87 -4.56 7.40 2.24
N ALA A 88 -4.56 8.04 3.42
CA ALA A 88 -4.61 9.49 3.56
C ALA A 88 -3.19 10.09 3.58
N PHE A 89 -3.00 11.24 2.95
CA PHE A 89 -1.72 11.96 2.92
C PHE A 89 -1.92 13.48 2.83
N GLU A 90 -0.88 14.24 3.15
CA GLU A 90 -0.94 15.72 3.17
C GLU A 90 -0.62 16.36 1.82
N GLY A 91 0.17 15.70 0.98
CA GLY A 91 0.54 16.17 -0.35
C GLY A 91 1.53 15.24 -1.04
N LEU A 92 1.93 15.60 -2.24
CA LEU A 92 2.88 14.84 -3.06
C LEU A 92 4.10 15.70 -3.40
N ASN A 93 5.24 15.04 -3.55
CA ASN A 93 6.44 15.61 -4.15
C ASN A 93 6.81 14.82 -5.40
N ARG A 94 7.35 15.48 -6.43
CA ARG A 94 8.04 14.79 -7.53
C ARG A 94 9.27 14.06 -6.99
N SER A 95 9.55 12.87 -7.49
CA SER A 95 10.68 12.05 -7.04
C SER A 95 11.35 11.32 -8.19
N THR A 96 12.64 11.55 -8.39
CA THR A 96 13.48 10.81 -9.35
C THR A 96 13.97 9.47 -8.79
N ARG A 97 13.81 9.24 -7.50
CA ARG A 97 14.26 8.02 -6.80
C ARG A 97 13.26 6.88 -6.89
N HIS A 98 11.97 7.18 -6.92
CA HIS A 98 10.91 6.17 -6.93
C HIS A 98 10.46 5.91 -8.37
N LYS A 99 10.26 4.63 -8.73
CA LYS A 99 9.77 4.23 -10.07
C LYS A 99 8.44 4.89 -10.44
N SER A 100 7.61 5.20 -9.43
CA SER A 100 6.34 5.91 -9.59
C SER A 100 6.49 7.40 -9.95
N GLY A 101 7.69 7.98 -9.82
CA GLY A 101 7.91 9.41 -10.06
C GLY A 101 7.41 10.33 -8.94
N VAL A 102 6.86 9.77 -7.85
CA VAL A 102 6.21 10.53 -6.77
C VAL A 102 6.68 10.08 -5.39
N ALA A 103 6.53 10.94 -4.39
CA ALA A 103 6.71 10.63 -2.98
C ALA A 103 5.58 11.26 -2.15
N MET A 104 4.86 10.44 -1.38
CA MET A 104 3.79 10.90 -0.49
C MET A 104 4.34 11.57 0.76
N ARG A 105 3.74 12.71 1.14
CA ARG A 105 4.01 13.39 2.40
C ARG A 105 3.07 12.90 3.50
N PHE A 106 3.67 12.37 4.56
CA PHE A 106 2.99 11.84 5.74
C PHE A 106 1.82 10.88 5.44
N PRO A 107 2.04 9.84 4.62
CA PRO A 107 1.00 8.85 4.34
C PRO A 107 0.62 8.09 5.61
N ARG A 108 -0.67 7.80 5.75
CA ARG A 108 -1.26 6.98 6.81
C ARG A 108 -2.34 6.11 6.21
N ILE A 109 -2.38 4.83 6.59
CA ILE A 109 -3.51 3.99 6.20
C ILE A 109 -4.71 4.46 7.02
N SER A 110 -5.79 4.88 6.37
CA SER A 110 -7.04 5.36 6.97
C SER A 110 -8.10 4.26 7.09
N ARG A 111 -8.06 3.24 6.23
CA ARG A 111 -9.01 2.11 6.27
C ARG A 111 -8.49 0.89 5.50
N LEU A 112 -8.85 -0.31 5.95
CA LEU A 112 -8.74 -1.54 5.15
C LEU A 112 -9.98 -1.68 4.26
N ARG A 113 -9.80 -1.71 2.95
CA ARG A 113 -10.89 -1.74 1.97
C ARG A 113 -11.19 -3.16 1.51
N TRP A 114 -11.64 -3.99 2.45
CA TRP A 114 -12.11 -5.37 2.17
C TRP A 114 -13.26 -5.41 1.15
N ASP A 115 -13.98 -4.30 1.01
CA ASP A 115 -15.07 -4.08 0.06
C ASP A 115 -14.61 -3.82 -1.38
N LYS A 116 -13.33 -3.50 -1.60
CA LYS A 116 -12.82 -3.06 -2.90
C LYS A 116 -11.86 -4.10 -3.52
N PRO A 117 -12.12 -4.59 -4.74
CA PRO A 117 -11.21 -5.48 -5.42
C PRO A 117 -9.93 -4.73 -5.85
N ALA A 118 -8.79 -5.44 -5.87
CA ALA A 118 -7.50 -4.86 -6.22
C ALA A 118 -7.49 -4.18 -7.59
N ALA A 119 -8.25 -4.70 -8.57
CA ALA A 119 -8.44 -4.10 -9.88
C ALA A 119 -9.04 -2.68 -9.88
N GLU A 120 -9.73 -2.29 -8.81
CA GLU A 120 -10.37 -0.97 -8.69
C GLU A 120 -9.54 0.01 -7.83
N ALA A 121 -8.32 -0.38 -7.43
CA ALA A 121 -7.38 0.54 -6.83
C ALA A 121 -6.99 1.65 -7.81
N ASP A 122 -6.59 2.79 -7.26
CA ASP A 122 -6.20 3.95 -8.05
C ASP A 122 -4.99 3.64 -8.93
N ARG A 123 -4.80 4.52 -9.92
CA ARG A 123 -3.69 4.47 -10.85
C ARG A 123 -2.72 5.62 -10.64
N ILE A 124 -1.51 5.49 -11.19
CA ILE A 124 -0.47 6.51 -11.04
C ILE A 124 -0.89 7.86 -11.61
N GLU A 125 -1.73 7.87 -12.64
CA GLU A 125 -2.24 9.08 -13.26
C GLU A 125 -3.07 9.93 -12.27
N THR A 126 -3.80 9.29 -11.34
CA THR A 126 -4.55 9.98 -10.26
C THR A 126 -3.60 10.78 -9.36
N LEU A 127 -2.44 10.21 -9.02
CA LEU A 127 -1.44 10.90 -8.20
C LEU A 127 -0.70 11.99 -8.98
N GLN A 128 -0.41 11.77 -10.26
CA GLN A 128 0.26 12.75 -11.11
C GLN A 128 -0.60 14.00 -11.31
N ALA A 129 -1.92 13.84 -11.48
CA ALA A 129 -2.85 14.96 -11.59
C ALA A 129 -2.85 15.87 -10.33
N LEU A 130 -2.55 15.31 -9.16
CA LEU A 130 -2.44 16.07 -7.90
C LEU A 130 -1.12 16.84 -7.76
N LEU A 131 -0.12 16.60 -8.61
CA LEU A 131 1.15 17.36 -8.61
C LEU A 131 1.11 18.61 -9.50
N ASP A 132 0.13 18.68 -10.39
CA ASP A 132 -0.03 19.76 -11.38
C ASP A 132 -1.06 20.82 -10.94
N GLY A 133 -1.76 20.58 -9.82
CA GLY A 133 -2.69 21.52 -9.19
C GLY A 133 -2.08 22.17 -7.94
#